data_AF-M0JVU5-F1
#
_entry.id   AF-M0JVU5-F1
#
_cell.length_a   1.000
_cell.length_b   1.000
_cell.length_c   1.000
_cell.angle_alpha   90.00
_cell.angle_beta   90.00
_cell.angle_gamma   90.00
#
_symmetry.space_group_name_H-M   'P 1'
#
loop_
_entity.id
_entity.type
_entity.pdbx_description
1 polymer ?
#
loop_
_entity_poly.entity_id
_entity_poly.type
_entity_poly.pdbx_seq_one_letter_code
_entity_poly.pdbx_strand_id
1 'polypeptide(L)'
;MNTEAAEEADRESAVPVINAIEQIGTRWRVNIVYALKNGELRFNDLKRETGASSKTLSEKLDELENNNIIDRRVEKDSPIAVYYYLTSKGNELLHALSALSEWEQNWANRDT
;
A
#
# COMPACT_ATOMS: atom_id res chain seq x y z
N MET A 1 -3.09 41.06 3.12
CA MET A 1 -2.79 39.62 3.05
C MET A 1 -3.52 39.08 1.86
N ASN A 2 -2.80 38.75 0.78
CA ASN A 2 -3.37 38.38 -0.52
C ASN A 2 -3.93 36.95 -0.50
N THR A 3 -5.10 36.77 -1.12
CA THR A 3 -5.79 35.48 -1.34
C THR A 3 -4.90 34.46 -2.06
N GLU A 4 -4.03 34.91 -2.97
CA GLU A 4 -3.07 34.09 -3.71
C GLU A 4 -2.04 33.36 -2.81
N ALA A 5 -1.54 34.01 -1.76
CA ALA A 5 -0.55 33.40 -0.87
C ALA A 5 -1.14 32.33 0.05
N ALA A 6 -2.45 32.42 0.33
CA ALA A 6 -3.17 31.41 1.10
C ALA A 6 -3.50 30.18 0.23
N GLU A 7 -3.83 30.39 -1.05
CA GLU A 7 -4.07 29.29 -2.01
C GLU A 7 -2.79 28.55 -2.41
N GLU A 8 -1.65 29.25 -2.53
CA GLU A 8 -0.34 28.62 -2.82
C GLU A 8 0.13 27.74 -1.65
N ALA A 9 -0.02 28.21 -0.40
CA ALA A 9 0.33 27.47 0.80
C ALA A 9 -0.59 26.27 1.07
N ASP A 10 -1.88 26.38 0.73
CA ASP A 10 -2.86 25.29 0.83
C ASP A 10 -2.55 24.18 -0.19
N ARG A 11 -2.17 24.53 -1.44
CA ARG A 11 -1.71 23.56 -2.44
C ARG A 11 -0.42 22.85 -2.01
N GLU A 12 0.54 23.57 -1.44
CA GLU A 12 1.81 23.00 -0.96
C GLU A 12 1.60 21.96 0.15
N SER A 13 0.58 22.16 0.99
CA SER A 13 0.21 21.23 2.06
C SER A 13 -0.33 19.87 1.54
N ALA A 14 -0.97 19.87 0.37
CA ALA A 14 -1.55 18.67 -0.24
C ALA A 14 -0.54 17.83 -1.05
N VAL A 15 0.58 18.43 -1.48
CA VAL A 15 1.60 17.76 -2.33
C VAL A 15 2.09 16.44 -1.72
N PRO A 16 2.44 16.32 -0.43
CA PRO A 16 2.86 15.05 0.15
C PRO A 16 1.79 13.95 0.04
N VAL A 17 0.52 14.31 0.21
CA VAL A 17 -0.62 13.38 0.10
C VAL A 17 -0.79 12.93 -1.35
N ILE A 18 -0.74 13.86 -2.31
CA ILE A 18 -0.81 13.55 -3.75
C ILE A 18 0.31 12.59 -4.14
N ASN A 19 1.55 12.89 -3.75
CA ASN A 19 2.71 12.02 -4.02
C ASN A 19 2.53 10.62 -3.42
N ALA A 20 1.97 10.51 -2.21
CA ALA A 20 1.69 9.22 -1.59
C ALA A 20 0.63 8.43 -2.37
N ILE A 21 -0.44 9.10 -2.81
CA ILE A 21 -1.50 8.49 -3.63
C ILE A 21 -0.93 8.03 -4.98
N GLU A 22 -0.07 8.79 -5.64
CA GLU A 22 0.57 8.37 -6.90
C GLU A 22 1.49 7.15 -6.70
N GLN A 23 2.20 7.10 -5.58
CA GLN A 23 3.08 5.97 -5.24
C GLN A 23 2.30 4.69 -4.93
N ILE A 24 1.12 4.76 -4.29
CA ILE A 24 0.42 3.56 -3.77
C ILE A 24 -0.91 3.28 -4.47
N GLY A 25 -1.56 4.29 -5.05
CA GLY A 25 -2.98 4.32 -5.45
C GLY A 25 -3.41 3.37 -6.57
N THR A 26 -2.55 2.46 -7.01
CA THR A 26 -2.98 1.36 -7.88
C THR A 26 -3.67 0.29 -7.03
N ARG A 27 -4.80 -0.24 -7.53
CA ARG A 27 -5.56 -1.34 -6.90
C ARG A 27 -4.67 -2.47 -6.38
N TRP A 28 -3.69 -2.89 -7.18
CA TRP A 28 -2.84 -4.02 -6.86
C TRP A 28 -1.85 -3.74 -5.72
N ARG A 29 -1.22 -2.55 -5.68
CA ARG A 29 -0.33 -2.17 -4.58
C ARG A 29 -1.07 -2.11 -3.26
N VAL A 30 -2.26 -1.49 -3.25
CA VAL A 30 -3.13 -1.45 -2.06
C VAL A 30 -3.52 -2.87 -1.61
N ASN A 31 -3.96 -3.73 -2.54
CA ASN A 31 -4.33 -5.11 -2.20
C ASN A 31 -3.16 -5.91 -1.62
N ILE A 32 -1.93 -5.73 -2.14
CA ILE A 32 -0.73 -6.40 -1.59
C ILE A 32 -0.47 -5.93 -0.15
N VAL A 33 -0.51 -4.63 0.10
CA VAL A 33 -0.30 -4.07 1.45
C VAL A 33 -1.33 -4.62 2.44
N TYR A 34 -2.61 -4.66 2.04
CA TYR A 34 -3.67 -5.24 2.87
C TYR A 34 -3.54 -6.75 3.06
N ALA A 35 -3.08 -7.50 2.06
CA ALA A 35 -2.85 -8.94 2.19
C ALA A 35 -1.76 -9.25 3.23
N LEU A 36 -0.74 -8.40 3.32
CA LEU A 36 0.38 -8.54 4.26
C LEU A 36 0.10 -7.99 5.67
N LYS A 37 -1.10 -7.48 5.95
CA LYS A 37 -1.44 -6.87 7.24
C LYS A 37 -1.29 -7.81 8.44
N ASN A 38 -1.49 -9.11 8.22
CA ASN A 38 -1.47 -10.14 9.27
C ASN A 38 -0.14 -10.88 9.33
N GLY A 39 0.88 -10.39 8.63
CA GLY A 39 2.19 -11.01 8.55
C GLY A 39 2.60 -11.35 7.13
N GLU A 40 3.64 -12.16 7.04
CA GLU A 40 4.29 -12.46 5.78
C GLU A 40 3.55 -13.52 4.94
N LEU A 41 3.65 -13.40 3.62
CA LEU A 41 3.01 -14.32 2.68
C LEU A 41 3.98 -14.73 1.57
N ARG A 42 3.77 -15.93 1.03
CA ARG A 42 4.47 -16.37 -0.19
C ARG A 42 3.81 -15.77 -1.43
N PHE A 43 4.52 -15.79 -2.55
CA PHE A 43 4.02 -15.27 -3.83
C PHE A 43 2.65 -15.85 -4.23
N ASN A 44 2.47 -17.17 -4.09
CA ASN A 44 1.22 -17.81 -4.48
C ASN A 44 0.05 -17.47 -3.54
N ASP A 45 0.32 -17.20 -2.27
CA ASP A 45 -0.69 -16.73 -1.33
C ASP A 45 -1.11 -15.30 -1.70
N LEU A 46 -0.14 -14.41 -1.93
CA LEU A 46 -0.42 -13.05 -2.41
C LEU A 46 -1.20 -13.05 -3.73
N LYS A 47 -0.87 -13.94 -4.66
CA LYS A 47 -1.62 -14.08 -5.92
C LYS A 47 -3.08 -14.45 -5.67
N ARG A 48 -3.35 -15.37 -4.74
CA ARG A 48 -4.71 -15.80 -4.37
C ARG A 48 -5.47 -14.69 -3.66
N GLU A 49 -4.86 -14.03 -2.68
CA GLU A 49 -5.48 -12.94 -1.91
C GLU A 49 -5.79 -11.72 -2.79
N THR A 50 -4.88 -11.36 -3.69
CA THR A 50 -5.03 -10.17 -4.52
C THR A 50 -5.86 -10.41 -5.77
N GLY A 51 -5.85 -11.62 -6.33
CA GLY A 51 -6.43 -11.95 -7.63
C GLY A 51 -5.60 -11.47 -8.84
N ALA A 52 -4.38 -11.00 -8.61
CA ALA A 52 -3.51 -10.48 -9.67
C ALA A 52 -2.98 -11.59 -10.59
N SER A 53 -2.66 -11.24 -11.85
CA SER A 53 -1.84 -12.11 -12.69
C SER A 53 -0.43 -12.24 -12.11
N SER A 54 0.29 -13.34 -12.41
CA SER A 54 1.67 -13.50 -11.92
C SER A 54 2.58 -12.36 -12.39
N LYS A 55 2.42 -11.90 -13.64
CA LYS A 55 3.19 -10.78 -14.19
C LYS A 55 2.91 -9.49 -13.41
N THR A 56 1.64 -9.15 -13.24
CA THR A 56 1.22 -7.96 -12.50
C THR A 56 1.71 -8.02 -11.05
N LEU A 57 1.56 -9.16 -10.38
CA LEU A 57 2.01 -9.30 -9.00
C LEU A 57 3.52 -9.10 -8.87
N SER A 58 4.32 -9.70 -9.76
CA SER A 58 5.77 -9.52 -9.77
C SER A 58 6.14 -8.04 -9.94
N GLU A 59 5.57 -7.38 -10.95
CA GLU A 59 5.83 -5.95 -11.21
C GLU A 59 5.49 -5.08 -9.98
N LYS A 60 4.39 -5.37 -9.29
CA LYS A 60 3.96 -4.59 -8.11
C LYS A 60 4.76 -4.91 -6.86
N LEU A 61 5.22 -6.14 -6.68
CA LEU A 61 6.14 -6.48 -5.60
C LEU A 61 7.48 -5.76 -5.80
N ASP A 62 8.04 -5.77 -7.01
CA ASP A 62 9.29 -5.07 -7.33
C ASP A 62 9.17 -3.56 -7.07
N GLU A 63 8.06 -2.94 -7.49
CA GLU A 63 7.79 -1.51 -7.22
C GLU A 63 7.66 -1.20 -5.72
N LEU A 64 7.00 -2.07 -4.95
CA LEU A 64 6.85 -1.89 -3.50
C LEU A 64 8.16 -2.13 -2.73
N GLU A 65 8.99 -3.09 -3.17
CA GLU A 65 10.32 -3.38 -2.63
C GLU A 65 11.26 -2.19 -2.89
N ASN A 66 11.27 -1.67 -4.13
CA ASN A 66 12.05 -0.47 -4.50
C ASN A 66 11.66 0.78 -3.70
N ASN A 67 10.39 0.89 -3.30
CA ASN A 67 9.89 1.97 -2.46
C ASN A 67 10.06 1.71 -0.95
N ASN A 68 10.70 0.61 -0.56
CA ASN A 68 10.90 0.16 0.82
C ASN A 68 9.58 0.01 1.61
N ILE A 69 8.49 -0.34 0.93
CA ILE A 69 7.17 -0.60 1.56
C ILE A 69 7.08 -2.06 1.98
N ILE A 70 7.61 -2.96 1.16
CA ILE A 70 7.75 -4.38 1.49
C ILE A 70 9.23 -4.76 1.44
N ASP A 71 9.53 -5.88 2.07
CA ASP A 71 10.80 -6.57 1.95
C ASP A 71 10.54 -8.08 1.82
N ARG A 72 11.57 -8.85 1.47
CA ARG A 72 11.48 -10.29 1.30
C ARG A 72 12.56 -11.02 2.08
N ARG A 73 12.20 -12.17 2.64
CA ARG A 73 13.17 -13.11 3.24
C ARG A 73 13.13 -14.46 2.54
N VAL A 74 14.30 -15.06 2.41
CA VAL A 74 14.47 -16.41 1.88
C VAL A 74 14.59 -17.38 3.04
N GLU A 75 13.59 -18.24 3.20
CA GLU A 75 13.68 -19.41 4.07
C GLU A 75 14.55 -20.44 3.37
N LYS A 76 15.71 -20.75 3.96
CA LYS A 76 16.69 -21.68 3.37
C LYS A 76 16.46 -23.11 3.83
N ASP A 77 15.67 -23.30 4.89
CA ASP A 77 15.29 -24.62 5.37
C ASP A 77 14.22 -25.24 4.48
N SER A 78 14.22 -26.57 4.40
CA SER A 78 13.31 -27.30 3.52
C SER A 78 11.86 -27.19 4.01
N PRO A 79 10.90 -26.74 3.17
CA PRO A 79 11.07 -26.36 1.76
C PRO A 79 11.53 -24.90 1.58
N ILE A 80 12.54 -24.70 0.72
CA ILE A 80 13.03 -23.36 0.36
C ILE A 80 11.86 -22.50 -0.12
N ALA A 81 11.69 -21.33 0.48
CA ALA A 81 10.58 -20.44 0.20
C ALA A 81 10.97 -18.97 0.31
N VAL A 82 10.24 -18.14 -0.43
CA VAL A 82 10.36 -16.68 -0.34
C VAL A 82 9.08 -16.13 0.29
N TYR A 83 9.26 -15.34 1.34
CA TYR A 83 8.20 -14.64 2.04
C TYR A 83 8.36 -13.15 1.85
N TYR A 84 7.24 -12.46 1.63
CA TYR A 84 7.16 -11.00 1.55
C TYR A 84 6.47 -10.48 2.80
N TYR A 85 6.90 -9.34 3.31
CA TYR A 85 6.35 -8.72 4.52
C TYR A 85 6.41 -7.20 4.45
N LEU A 86 5.58 -6.53 5.26
CA LEU A 86 5.63 -5.07 5.37
C LEU A 86 6.86 -4.63 6.17
N THR A 87 7.56 -3.63 5.66
CA THR A 87 8.59 -2.91 6.43
C THR A 87 7.94 -2.02 7.48
N SER A 88 8.73 -1.33 8.33
CA SER A 88 8.20 -0.28 9.20
C SER A 88 7.43 0.80 8.42
N LYS A 89 7.98 1.24 7.28
CA LYS A 89 7.33 2.19 6.36
C LYS A 89 6.02 1.63 5.79
N GLY A 90 6.00 0.33 5.45
CA GLY A 90 4.78 -0.34 4.98
C GLY A 90 3.69 -0.44 6.03
N ASN A 91 4.05 -0.64 7.29
CA ASN A 91 3.09 -0.67 8.40
C ASN A 91 2.49 0.73 8.68
N GLU A 92 3.31 1.79 8.64
CA GLU A 92 2.81 3.17 8.74
C GLU A 92 1.83 3.51 7.60
N LEU A 93 2.17 3.09 6.37
CA LEU A 93 1.27 3.22 5.23
C LEU A 93 -0.05 2.45 5.44
N LEU A 94 0.01 1.22 5.94
CA LEU A 94 -1.18 0.43 6.24
C LEU A 94 -2.11 1.15 7.23
N HIS A 95 -1.55 1.81 8.25
CA HIS A 95 -2.34 2.61 9.18
C HIS A 95 -3.04 3.79 8.49
N ALA A 96 -2.33 4.53 7.63
CA ALA A 96 -2.91 5.62 6.86
C ALA A 96 -4.03 5.15 5.92
N LEU A 97 -3.83 4.03 5.22
CA LEU A 97 -4.86 3.40 4.38
C LEU A 97 -6.05 2.90 5.18
N SER A 98 -5.83 2.42 6.40
CA SER A 98 -6.90 1.97 7.30
C SER A 98 -7.76 3.15 7.76
N ALA A 99 -7.15 4.29 8.08
CA ALA A 99 -7.88 5.52 8.39
C ALA A 99 -8.72 6.01 7.19
N LEU A 100 -8.20 5.89 5.96
CA LEU A 100 -8.98 6.21 4.75
C LEU A 100 -10.16 5.25 4.57
N SER A 101 -9.99 3.96 4.87
CA SER A 101 -11.08 2.97 4.83
C SER A 101 -12.14 3.22 5.89
N GLU A 102 -11.74 3.59 7.12
CA GLU A 102 -12.66 3.95 8.19
C GLU A 102 -13.45 5.21 7.84
N TRP A 103 -12.79 6.22 7.28
CA TRP A 103 -13.46 7.39 6.75
C TRP A 103 -14.53 6.99 5.73
N GLU A 104 -14.21 6.16 4.74
CA GLU A 104 -15.19 5.71 3.73
C GLU A 104 -16.38 5.01 4.39
N GLN A 105 -16.16 4.07 5.32
CA GLN A 105 -17.21 3.34 6.01
C GLN A 105 -18.15 4.25 6.84
N ASN A 106 -17.61 5.33 7.41
CA ASN A 106 -18.38 6.29 8.22
C ASN A 106 -19.35 7.15 7.39
N TRP A 107 -19.13 7.25 6.08
CA TRP A 107 -19.94 8.07 5.18
C TRP A 107 -20.67 7.27 4.10
N ALA A 108 -20.18 6.09 3.71
CA ALA A 108 -20.83 5.20 2.74
C ALA A 108 -22.17 4.65 3.23
N ASN A 109 -22.35 4.51 4.54
CA ASN A 109 -23.61 4.06 5.16
C ASN A 109 -24.65 5.19 5.35
N ARG A 110 -24.45 6.38 4.76
CA ARG A 110 -25.38 7.51 4.93
C ARG A 110 -26.46 7.65 3.85
N ASP A 111 -26.38 6.84 2.78
CA ASP A 111 -27.32 6.91 1.64
C ASP A 111 -28.10 5.59 1.39
N THR A 112 -28.41 4.79 2.43
CA THR A 112 -29.34 3.64 2.31
C THR A 112 -30.51 3.72 3.27
#